data_AF-A0A2R6EE51-F1
#
_entry.id   AF-A0A2R6EE51-F1
#
_cell.length_a   1.000
_cell.length_b   1.000
_cell.length_c   1.000
_cell.angle_alpha   90.00
_cell.angle_beta   90.00
_cell.angle_gamma   90.00
#
_symmetry.space_group_name_H-M   'P 1'
#
loop_
_entity.id
_entity.type
_entity.pdbx_description
1 polymer ?
#
loop_
_entity_poly.entity_id
_entity_poly.type
_entity_poly.pdbx_seq_one_letter_code
_entity_poly.pdbx_strand_id
1 'polypeptide(L)'
;MTSGLRPVAFALCLLVATVIPLAGIGAGAVTVESVTYAESGVVSTPDDAVVIWASDSHEFAVDLSADASHEAAVCLTANASNGPVELACRNVSVVADEQRTVTVSTGAWSSNLTGDRRVRAVVTDNETGERLDRRSLTLTVLERTGDLDDDGLTNEEEVEAGTDRRHNDTDGDTVSDSFEVRLYDTSPTNNDSDSDGLGDGLEIKVYHTDPLDADTDGDGLADGREVDIGTVTTRADTDRDGLEDGPEVNTYQTNATAADTDDDGLADGAEVELGTNPTMADTDEDALTDGEEVTLYDTDPTRADTDGDGLDDDIEVFENNTDPTVADTDGDGLGDSDETNNHGTDPLVDEPDLDR
;
A
#
# COMPACT_ATOMS: atom_id res chain seq x y z
N MET A 1 31.63 -22.85 -3.71
CA MET A 1 30.86 -24.10 -3.60
C MET A 1 29.44 -23.67 -3.27
N THR A 2 28.65 -23.41 -4.31
CA THR A 2 27.42 -24.18 -4.67
C THR A 2 26.35 -24.04 -3.58
N SER A 3 25.16 -23.50 -3.84
CA SER A 3 24.30 -23.76 -5.01
C SER A 3 23.11 -22.81 -4.99
N GLY A 4 22.89 -22.08 -6.09
CA GLY A 4 21.66 -21.35 -6.36
C GLY A 4 20.59 -22.29 -6.92
N LEU A 5 19.41 -22.26 -6.31
CA LEU A 5 18.20 -22.95 -6.78
C LEU A 5 17.41 -21.97 -7.64
N ARG A 6 17.22 -22.31 -8.92
CA ARG A 6 16.26 -21.68 -9.82
C ARG A 6 14.93 -22.44 -9.73
N PRO A 7 13.76 -21.77 -9.71
CA PRO A 7 12.50 -22.47 -9.85
C PRO A 7 12.33 -22.94 -11.31
N VAL A 8 11.99 -24.21 -11.48
CA VAL A 8 11.59 -24.80 -12.76
C VAL A 8 10.07 -24.72 -12.82
N ALA A 9 9.53 -23.78 -13.59
CA ALA A 9 8.11 -23.74 -13.91
C ALA A 9 7.84 -24.74 -15.05
N PHE A 10 7.16 -25.85 -14.71
CA PHE A 10 6.57 -26.74 -15.69
C PHE A 10 5.22 -26.16 -16.12
N ALA A 11 5.17 -25.52 -17.29
CA ALA A 11 3.91 -25.12 -17.92
C ALA A 11 3.24 -26.35 -18.52
N LEU A 12 2.13 -26.77 -17.92
CA LEU A 12 1.25 -27.83 -18.39
C LEU A 12 0.39 -27.28 -19.53
N CYS A 13 0.78 -27.53 -20.78
CA CYS A 13 0.03 -27.14 -21.96
C CYS A 13 -1.24 -28.02 -22.09
N LEU A 14 -2.41 -27.42 -21.83
CA LEU A 14 -3.71 -28.08 -21.91
C LEU A 14 -4.20 -28.10 -23.36
N LEU A 15 -4.03 -29.25 -24.03
CA LEU A 15 -4.41 -29.45 -25.43
C LEU A 15 -5.90 -29.78 -25.54
N VAL A 16 -6.75 -28.78 -25.84
CA VAL A 16 -8.16 -29.00 -26.16
C VAL A 16 -8.29 -29.38 -27.63
N ALA A 17 -8.34 -30.68 -27.91
CA ALA A 17 -8.64 -31.21 -29.23
C ALA A 17 -10.13 -31.09 -29.53
N THR A 18 -10.53 -30.19 -30.42
CA THR A 18 -11.85 -30.23 -31.06
C THR A 18 -11.72 -30.83 -32.45
N VAL A 19 -12.24 -32.05 -32.61
CA VAL A 19 -12.32 -32.75 -33.89
C VAL A 19 -13.60 -32.32 -34.61
N ILE A 20 -13.48 -31.73 -35.80
CA ILE A 20 -14.58 -31.64 -36.76
C ILE A 20 -14.08 -32.18 -38.10
N PRO A 21 -14.61 -33.31 -38.61
CA PRO A 21 -14.27 -33.76 -39.94
C PRO A 21 -15.22 -33.08 -40.94
N LEU A 22 -14.67 -32.40 -41.95
CA LEU A 22 -15.42 -32.09 -43.16
C LEU A 22 -14.63 -32.56 -44.37
N ALA A 23 -15.17 -33.59 -45.03
CA ALA A 23 -14.64 -34.16 -46.25
C ALA A 23 -14.71 -33.16 -47.41
N GLY A 24 -13.57 -32.92 -48.05
CA GLY A 24 -13.44 -32.33 -49.37
C GLY A 24 -12.19 -32.90 -50.02
N ILE A 25 -12.36 -33.79 -51.00
CA ILE A 25 -11.25 -34.32 -51.81
C ILE A 25 -10.75 -33.18 -52.70
N GLY A 26 -9.74 -32.46 -52.21
CA GLY A 26 -8.83 -31.63 -52.99
C GLY A 26 -7.49 -32.36 -53.08
N ALA A 27 -6.89 -32.39 -54.27
CA ALA A 27 -5.59 -33.00 -54.48
C ALA A 27 -4.51 -32.27 -53.66
N GLY A 28 -3.75 -33.00 -52.84
CA GLY A 28 -2.48 -32.57 -52.25
C GLY A 28 -2.48 -31.18 -51.61
N ALA A 29 -3.31 -30.94 -50.61
CA ALA A 29 -3.33 -29.65 -49.94
C ALA A 29 -2.29 -29.58 -48.79
N VAL A 30 -1.55 -28.48 -48.72
CA VAL A 30 -0.81 -28.07 -47.51
C VAL A 30 -1.77 -27.25 -46.65
N THR A 31 -1.87 -27.56 -45.36
CA THR A 31 -2.76 -26.89 -44.38
C THR A 31 -1.94 -26.19 -43.29
N VAL A 32 -2.39 -25.01 -42.87
CA VAL A 32 -1.81 -24.26 -41.73
C VAL A 32 -2.58 -24.59 -40.46
N GLU A 33 -2.01 -25.50 -39.67
CA GLU A 33 -2.59 -26.02 -38.42
C GLU A 33 -2.59 -24.98 -37.30
N SER A 34 -1.58 -24.13 -37.24
CA SER A 34 -1.47 -23.07 -36.22
C SER A 34 -0.53 -21.96 -36.68
N VAL A 35 -0.71 -20.77 -36.11
CA VAL A 35 0.26 -19.67 -36.17
C VAL A 35 0.38 -19.11 -34.78
N THR A 36 1.55 -19.25 -34.18
CA THR A 36 1.84 -18.80 -32.82
C THR A 36 3.05 -17.87 -32.82
N TYR A 37 3.06 -16.94 -31.86
CA TYR A 37 4.23 -16.11 -31.61
C TYR A 37 5.20 -16.89 -30.72
N ALA A 38 6.48 -16.98 -31.09
CA ALA A 38 7.47 -17.69 -30.30
C ALA A 38 7.89 -16.82 -29.09
N GLU A 39 7.81 -17.40 -27.89
CA GLU A 39 7.70 -16.75 -26.57
C GLU A 39 8.75 -15.68 -26.17
N SER A 40 9.84 -15.50 -26.91
CA SER A 40 10.82 -14.43 -26.65
C SER A 40 10.30 -13.07 -27.13
N GLY A 41 9.76 -12.26 -26.22
CA GLY A 41 9.41 -10.85 -26.46
C GLY A 41 7.95 -10.46 -26.20
N VAL A 42 7.18 -11.29 -25.49
CA VAL A 42 5.83 -10.93 -25.04
C VAL A 42 5.93 -9.96 -23.87
N VAL A 43 5.34 -8.78 -24.01
CA VAL A 43 5.44 -7.67 -23.03
C VAL A 43 4.49 -7.88 -21.85
N SER A 44 3.27 -8.36 -22.10
CA SER A 44 2.31 -8.86 -21.10
C SER A 44 1.13 -9.52 -21.83
N THR A 45 0.35 -10.36 -21.15
CA THR A 45 -0.92 -10.88 -21.67
C THR A 45 -2.05 -10.66 -20.67
N PRO A 46 -2.63 -9.46 -20.55
CA PRO A 46 -4.02 -9.37 -20.15
C PRO A 46 -4.84 -9.98 -21.30
N ASP A 47 -5.70 -10.95 -21.00
CA ASP A 47 -6.71 -11.49 -21.94
C ASP A 47 -6.19 -12.23 -23.21
N ASP A 48 -5.15 -13.07 -23.11
CA ASP A 48 -4.58 -13.82 -24.25
C ASP A 48 -4.09 -12.94 -25.43
N ALA A 49 -3.95 -11.63 -25.22
CA ALA A 49 -3.48 -10.70 -26.24
C ALA A 49 -1.94 -10.68 -26.29
N VAL A 50 -1.37 -11.04 -27.44
CA VAL A 50 0.08 -10.96 -27.66
C VAL A 50 0.47 -9.50 -27.91
N VAL A 51 1.23 -8.90 -27.00
CA VAL A 51 1.78 -7.55 -27.14
C VAL A 51 3.27 -7.61 -27.44
N ILE A 52 3.72 -6.89 -28.48
CA ILE A 52 5.12 -6.88 -28.94
C ILE A 52 5.63 -5.47 -29.21
N TRP A 53 6.94 -5.26 -29.07
CA TRP A 53 7.59 -4.00 -29.43
C TRP A 53 7.89 -3.91 -30.92
N ALA A 54 7.47 -2.82 -31.58
CA ALA A 54 7.76 -2.59 -32.99
C ALA A 54 9.27 -2.64 -33.31
N SER A 55 10.11 -2.20 -32.37
CA SER A 55 11.57 -2.11 -32.53
C SER A 55 12.30 -3.45 -32.55
N ASP A 56 11.68 -4.50 -32.03
CA ASP A 56 12.36 -5.76 -31.74
C ASP A 56 12.28 -6.71 -32.95
N SER A 57 13.15 -7.72 -32.97
CA SER A 57 13.01 -8.84 -33.90
C SER A 57 12.03 -9.86 -33.33
N HIS A 58 11.21 -10.44 -34.19
CA HIS A 58 10.16 -11.37 -33.78
C HIS A 58 10.30 -12.71 -34.49
N GLU A 59 9.83 -13.77 -33.85
CA GLU A 59 9.76 -15.11 -34.45
C GLU A 59 8.35 -15.66 -34.34
N PHE A 60 7.83 -16.18 -35.45
CA PHE A 60 6.52 -16.83 -35.50
C PHE A 60 6.71 -18.30 -35.86
N ALA A 61 6.05 -19.18 -35.11
CA ALA A 61 5.96 -20.60 -35.43
C ALA A 61 4.69 -20.85 -36.23
N VAL A 62 4.84 -21.46 -37.42
CA VAL A 62 3.75 -21.85 -38.30
C VAL A 62 3.74 -23.36 -38.42
N ASP A 63 2.72 -24.00 -37.85
CA ASP A 63 2.57 -25.45 -37.93
C ASP A 63 1.87 -25.82 -39.23
N LEU A 64 2.51 -26.67 -40.03
CA LEU A 64 2.03 -27.12 -41.33
C LEU A 64 1.80 -28.63 -41.30
N SER A 65 0.77 -29.06 -42.03
CA SER A 65 0.53 -30.45 -42.41
C SER A 65 0.34 -30.52 -43.93
N ALA A 66 0.66 -31.66 -44.54
CA ALA A 66 0.43 -31.83 -45.97
C ALA A 66 0.11 -33.27 -46.35
N ASP A 67 -0.85 -33.43 -47.26
CA ASP A 67 -1.24 -34.74 -47.81
C ASP A 67 -0.31 -35.20 -48.96
N ALA A 68 0.55 -34.31 -49.45
CA ALA A 68 1.55 -34.59 -50.47
C ALA A 68 2.77 -33.68 -50.30
N SER A 69 3.93 -34.13 -50.77
CA SER A 69 5.17 -33.34 -50.64
C SER A 69 5.14 -32.13 -51.58
N HIS A 70 5.45 -30.95 -51.05
CA HIS A 70 5.44 -29.67 -51.77
C HIS A 70 6.67 -28.83 -51.45
N GLU A 71 7.15 -28.10 -52.45
CA GLU A 71 8.05 -26.96 -52.24
C GLU A 71 7.19 -25.71 -52.14
N ALA A 72 7.03 -25.19 -50.93
CA ALA A 72 6.18 -24.04 -50.64
C ALA A 72 6.98 -22.85 -50.10
N ALA A 73 6.35 -21.68 -50.05
CA ALA A 73 6.83 -20.52 -49.31
C ALA A 73 5.80 -20.16 -48.23
N VAL A 74 6.28 -19.92 -47.02
CA VAL A 74 5.49 -19.38 -45.90
C VAL A 74 5.82 -17.89 -45.79
N CYS A 75 4.83 -17.06 -46.05
CA CYS A 75 4.95 -15.60 -46.00
C CYS A 75 4.06 -15.02 -44.90
N LEU A 76 4.63 -14.16 -44.06
CA LEU A 76 3.90 -13.40 -43.06
C LEU A 76 3.52 -12.04 -43.62
N THR A 77 2.26 -11.66 -43.45
CA THR A 77 1.75 -10.34 -43.86
C THR A 77 0.97 -9.69 -42.73
N ALA A 78 1.15 -8.40 -42.48
CA ALA A 78 0.36 -7.62 -41.52
C ALA A 78 -0.61 -6.69 -42.25
N ASN A 79 -1.80 -6.43 -41.69
CA ASN A 79 -2.65 -5.36 -42.19
C ASN A 79 -2.08 -3.98 -41.83
N ALA A 80 -1.99 -3.10 -42.82
CA ALA A 80 -1.67 -1.69 -42.62
C ALA A 80 -2.73 -0.81 -43.29
N SER A 81 -2.73 0.49 -42.95
CA SER A 81 -3.66 1.48 -43.50
C SER A 81 -3.60 1.60 -45.03
N ASN A 82 -2.44 1.30 -45.63
CA ASN A 82 -2.21 1.38 -47.08
C ASN A 82 -2.22 0.00 -47.77
N GLY A 83 -2.82 -1.02 -47.13
CA GLY A 83 -2.86 -2.39 -47.63
C GLY A 83 -1.96 -3.33 -46.82
N PRO A 84 -2.02 -4.65 -47.11
CA PRO A 84 -1.19 -5.63 -46.41
C PRO A 84 0.29 -5.43 -46.76
N VAL A 85 1.14 -5.47 -45.73
CA VAL A 85 2.61 -5.38 -45.85
C VAL A 85 3.18 -6.77 -45.59
N GLU A 86 4.06 -7.22 -46.48
CA GLU A 86 4.84 -8.45 -46.28
C GLU A 86 5.95 -8.19 -45.26
N LEU A 87 6.01 -9.02 -44.22
CA LEU A 87 6.96 -8.89 -43.12
C LEU A 87 8.21 -9.75 -43.36
N ALA A 88 7.99 -11.00 -43.79
CA ALA A 88 9.04 -11.96 -44.08
C ALA A 88 8.46 -13.14 -44.88
N CYS A 89 9.31 -13.78 -45.69
CA CYS A 89 8.98 -15.02 -46.40
C CYS A 89 10.11 -16.03 -46.24
N ARG A 90 9.74 -17.30 -46.14
CA ARG A 90 10.69 -18.42 -46.04
C ARG A 90 10.22 -19.59 -46.91
N ASN A 91 11.11 -20.08 -47.77
CA ASN A 91 10.86 -21.31 -48.53
C ASN A 91 11.01 -22.54 -47.63
N VAL A 92 10.12 -23.52 -47.81
CA VAL A 92 10.07 -24.75 -47.04
C VAL A 92 9.67 -25.94 -47.92
N SER A 93 10.36 -27.05 -47.72
CA SER A 93 9.94 -28.37 -48.22
C SER A 93 9.00 -29.00 -47.20
N VAL A 94 7.74 -29.21 -47.55
CA VAL A 94 6.76 -29.93 -46.73
C VAL A 94 6.68 -31.36 -47.22
N VAL A 95 6.77 -32.33 -46.32
CA VAL A 95 6.75 -33.77 -46.65
C VAL A 95 5.35 -34.30 -46.41
N ALA A 96 4.93 -35.28 -47.23
CA ALA A 96 3.61 -35.89 -47.11
C ALA A 96 3.45 -36.62 -45.76
N ASP A 97 2.28 -36.50 -45.14
CA ASP A 97 1.90 -37.15 -43.89
C ASP A 97 2.78 -36.77 -42.67
N GLU A 98 3.54 -35.67 -42.77
CA GLU A 98 4.37 -35.15 -41.67
C GLU A 98 3.88 -33.77 -41.22
N GLN A 99 3.82 -33.57 -39.89
CA GLN A 99 3.68 -32.24 -39.33
C GLN A 99 5.05 -31.56 -39.25
N ARG A 100 5.09 -30.29 -39.63
CA ARG A 100 6.31 -29.49 -39.63
C ARG A 100 6.04 -28.09 -39.10
N THR A 101 6.75 -27.71 -38.04
CA THR A 101 6.80 -26.33 -37.57
C THR A 101 7.84 -25.54 -38.36
N VAL A 102 7.43 -24.41 -38.93
CA VAL A 102 8.29 -23.48 -39.65
C VAL A 102 8.39 -22.19 -38.85
N THR A 103 9.60 -21.89 -38.38
CA THR A 103 9.88 -20.58 -37.76
C THR A 103 10.15 -19.54 -38.83
N VAL A 104 9.43 -18.43 -38.80
CA VAL A 104 9.64 -17.28 -39.67
C VAL A 104 9.99 -16.07 -38.80
N SER A 105 11.22 -15.59 -38.94
CA SER A 105 11.72 -14.43 -38.19
C SER A 105 11.45 -13.14 -38.97
N THR A 106 10.94 -12.12 -38.32
CA THR A 106 10.78 -10.76 -38.86
C THR A 106 11.76 -9.82 -38.18
N GLY A 107 12.25 -8.81 -38.92
CA GLY A 107 13.00 -7.70 -38.31
C GLY A 107 12.07 -6.74 -37.55
N ALA A 108 12.61 -5.55 -37.21
CA ALA A 108 11.82 -4.45 -36.66
C ALA A 108 10.72 -4.01 -37.64
N TRP A 109 9.56 -3.68 -37.09
CA TRP A 109 8.41 -3.20 -37.85
C TRP A 109 8.43 -1.68 -37.89
N SER A 110 7.95 -1.11 -38.99
CA SER A 110 7.83 0.34 -39.13
C SER A 110 6.74 0.90 -38.22
N SER A 111 6.91 2.14 -37.77
CA SER A 111 5.98 2.82 -36.84
C SER A 111 4.56 3.01 -37.36
N ASN A 112 4.32 2.82 -38.67
CA ASN A 112 2.97 2.77 -39.24
C ASN A 112 2.25 1.42 -39.00
N LEU A 113 2.92 0.43 -38.42
CA LEU A 113 2.38 -0.87 -38.07
C LEU A 113 2.03 -1.00 -36.58
N THR A 114 1.86 0.10 -35.86
CA THR A 114 1.53 0.15 -34.42
C THR A 114 0.02 0.01 -34.12
N GLY A 115 -0.31 -0.42 -32.91
CA GLY A 115 -1.67 -0.76 -32.48
C GLY A 115 -2.06 -2.18 -32.87
N ASP A 116 -3.37 -2.45 -32.94
CA ASP A 116 -3.86 -3.79 -33.21
C ASP A 116 -3.56 -4.22 -34.65
N ARG A 117 -2.92 -5.38 -34.78
CA ARG A 117 -2.49 -5.97 -36.05
C ARG A 117 -2.92 -7.42 -36.14
N ARG A 118 -3.43 -7.77 -37.32
CA ARG A 118 -3.71 -9.13 -37.74
C ARG A 118 -2.62 -9.58 -38.70
N VAL A 119 -1.69 -10.37 -38.16
CA VAL A 119 -0.67 -11.08 -38.94
C VAL A 119 -1.33 -12.29 -39.61
N ARG A 120 -1.03 -12.52 -40.88
CA ARG A 120 -1.46 -13.70 -41.63
C ARG A 120 -0.25 -14.47 -42.12
N ALA A 121 -0.18 -15.74 -41.77
CA ALA A 121 0.68 -16.69 -42.46
C ALA A 121 -0.05 -17.18 -43.71
N VAL A 122 0.57 -16.97 -44.86
CA VAL A 122 0.07 -17.40 -46.16
C VAL A 122 1.06 -18.41 -46.73
N VAL A 123 0.57 -19.58 -47.10
CA VAL A 123 1.38 -20.62 -47.74
C VAL A 123 1.08 -20.62 -49.23
N THR A 124 2.11 -20.45 -50.04
CA THR A 124 2.03 -20.46 -51.50
C THR A 124 2.92 -21.55 -52.09
N ASP A 125 2.46 -22.20 -53.15
CA ASP A 125 3.25 -23.16 -53.91
C ASP A 125 4.35 -22.44 -54.72
N ASN A 126 5.60 -22.92 -54.68
CA ASN A 126 6.73 -22.24 -55.33
C ASN A 126 6.72 -22.38 -56.86
N GLU A 127 6.06 -23.39 -57.42
CA GLU A 127 6.05 -23.63 -58.86
C GLU A 127 4.92 -22.86 -59.56
N THR A 128 3.74 -22.87 -58.97
CA THR A 128 2.51 -22.30 -59.52
C THR A 128 2.21 -20.90 -58.99
N GLY A 129 2.74 -20.55 -57.82
CA GLY A 129 2.38 -19.33 -57.09
C GLY A 129 0.96 -19.36 -56.51
N GLU A 130 0.27 -20.51 -56.56
CA GLU A 130 -1.07 -20.65 -56.01
C GLU A 130 -1.04 -20.63 -54.48
N ARG A 131 -2.02 -19.96 -53.87
CA ARG A 131 -2.17 -19.97 -52.42
C ARG A 131 -2.80 -21.29 -51.97
N LEU A 132 -2.03 -22.08 -51.24
CA LEU A 132 -2.44 -23.36 -50.69
C LEU A 132 -3.36 -23.16 -49.48
N ASP A 133 -2.92 -22.41 -48.48
CA ASP A 133 -3.72 -22.11 -47.29
C ASP A 133 -3.29 -20.80 -46.60
N ARG A 134 -4.07 -20.33 -45.61
CA ARG A 134 -3.73 -19.17 -44.77
C ARG A 134 -4.36 -19.28 -43.38
N ARG A 135 -3.67 -18.72 -42.39
CA ARG A 135 -4.19 -18.53 -41.03
C ARG A 135 -3.73 -17.20 -40.44
N SER A 136 -4.47 -16.67 -39.47
CA SER A 136 -4.17 -15.37 -38.88
C SER A 136 -4.04 -15.42 -37.37
N LEU A 137 -3.16 -14.56 -36.85
CA LEU A 137 -2.94 -14.25 -35.44
C LEU A 137 -3.18 -12.74 -35.24
N THR A 138 -3.88 -12.37 -34.18
CA THR A 138 -4.03 -10.96 -33.78
C THR A 138 -3.05 -10.67 -32.65
N LEU A 139 -2.38 -9.53 -32.73
CA LEU A 139 -1.43 -9.04 -31.74
C LEU A 139 -1.49 -7.50 -31.69
N THR A 140 -0.97 -6.90 -30.64
CA THR A 140 -0.84 -5.44 -30.49
C THR A 140 0.62 -5.07 -30.57
N VAL A 141 0.94 -4.09 -31.42
CA VAL A 141 2.31 -3.61 -31.64
C VAL A 141 2.48 -2.25 -30.99
N LEU A 142 3.43 -2.11 -30.06
CA LEU A 142 3.69 -0.86 -29.36
C LEU A 142 4.99 -0.21 -29.80
N GLU A 143 5.02 1.11 -29.75
CA GLU A 143 6.26 1.90 -29.79
C GLU A 143 6.69 2.15 -28.37
N ARG A 144 7.96 1.85 -28.04
CA ARG A 144 8.52 2.11 -26.71
C ARG A 144 8.32 3.56 -26.27
N THR A 145 8.49 4.49 -27.20
CA THR A 145 8.36 5.95 -26.99
C THR A 145 6.96 6.51 -27.21
N GLY A 146 5.99 5.67 -27.57
CA GLY A 146 4.59 6.11 -27.62
C GLY A 146 4.04 6.27 -26.21
N ASP A 147 2.94 6.98 -26.08
CA ASP A 147 2.18 7.22 -24.85
C ASP A 147 0.72 6.96 -25.24
N LEU A 148 0.07 5.96 -24.63
CA LEU A 148 -1.20 5.44 -25.12
C LEU A 148 -2.42 6.09 -24.47
N ASP A 149 -2.27 6.57 -23.24
CA ASP A 149 -3.31 7.26 -22.47
C ASP A 149 -3.03 8.77 -22.28
N ASP A 150 -1.93 9.25 -22.86
CA ASP A 150 -1.49 10.65 -22.87
C ASP A 150 -1.21 11.21 -21.45
N ASP A 151 -0.76 10.37 -20.52
CA ASP A 151 -0.43 10.77 -19.15
C ASP A 151 1.01 11.32 -18.99
N GLY A 152 1.85 11.10 -20.00
CA GLY A 152 3.25 11.53 -20.06
C GLY A 152 4.28 10.44 -19.75
N LEU A 153 3.89 9.24 -19.33
CA LEU A 153 4.73 8.05 -19.36
C LEU A 153 4.71 7.45 -20.77
N THR A 154 5.86 6.93 -21.17
CA THR A 154 5.96 6.15 -22.38
C THR A 154 5.54 4.70 -22.12
N ASN A 155 5.07 4.00 -23.15
CA ASN A 155 4.72 2.57 -23.06
C ASN A 155 5.83 1.72 -22.42
N GLU A 156 7.09 2.06 -22.65
CA GLU A 156 8.23 1.38 -22.02
C GLU A 156 8.31 1.68 -20.52
N GLU A 157 8.16 2.94 -20.11
CA GLU A 157 8.11 3.34 -18.69
C GLU A 157 6.92 2.69 -17.97
N GLU A 158 5.74 2.66 -18.58
CA GLU A 158 4.54 2.01 -18.02
C GLU A 158 4.76 0.51 -17.80
N VAL A 159 5.42 -0.17 -18.74
CA VAL A 159 5.75 -1.60 -18.60
C VAL A 159 6.77 -1.82 -17.48
N GLU A 160 7.71 -0.91 -17.30
CA GLU A 160 8.70 -0.97 -16.22
C GLU A 160 8.05 -0.68 -14.85
N ALA A 161 7.11 0.26 -14.79
CA ALA A 161 6.34 0.61 -13.60
C ALA A 161 5.21 -0.40 -13.28
N GLY A 162 4.81 -1.22 -14.25
CA GLY A 162 3.74 -2.20 -14.10
C GLY A 162 2.33 -1.63 -14.27
N THR A 163 2.20 -0.45 -14.86
CA THR A 163 0.95 0.29 -14.98
C THR A 163 0.11 -0.13 -16.20
N ASP A 164 -1.19 0.18 -16.18
CA ASP A 164 -2.08 -0.03 -17.32
C ASP A 164 -1.90 1.06 -18.36
N ARG A 165 -1.27 0.70 -19.48
CA ARG A 165 -1.01 1.58 -20.64
C ARG A 165 -2.23 2.22 -21.31
N ARG A 166 -3.43 2.05 -20.78
CA ARG A 166 -4.67 2.64 -21.31
C ARG A 166 -5.39 3.47 -20.27
N HIS A 167 -4.86 3.52 -19.06
CA HIS A 167 -5.44 4.20 -17.94
C HIS A 167 -4.35 4.96 -17.19
N ASN A 168 -4.48 6.28 -17.20
CA ASN A 168 -3.51 7.21 -16.64
C ASN A 168 -3.44 7.23 -15.11
N ASP A 169 -4.04 6.27 -14.42
CA ASP A 169 -4.26 6.22 -12.96
C ASP A 169 -4.67 4.77 -12.65
N THR A 170 -3.66 3.92 -12.53
CA THR A 170 -3.82 2.47 -12.61
C THR A 170 -4.49 1.88 -11.36
N ASP A 171 -4.27 2.45 -10.18
CA ASP A 171 -4.90 2.01 -8.93
C ASP A 171 -6.14 2.83 -8.53
N GLY A 172 -6.39 3.95 -9.21
CA GLY A 172 -7.61 4.73 -9.07
C GLY A 172 -7.64 5.61 -7.83
N ASP A 173 -6.48 5.95 -7.27
CA ASP A 173 -6.34 6.78 -6.07
C ASP A 173 -6.42 8.29 -6.35
N THR A 174 -6.56 8.65 -7.64
CA THR A 174 -6.66 9.99 -8.24
C THR A 174 -5.33 10.69 -8.54
N VAL A 175 -4.18 10.14 -8.18
CA VAL A 175 -2.86 10.54 -8.68
C VAL A 175 -2.65 9.83 -10.03
N SER A 176 -1.98 10.48 -10.99
CA SER A 176 -1.69 9.79 -12.25
C SER A 176 -0.39 9.01 -12.15
N ASP A 177 -0.30 7.88 -12.84
CA ASP A 177 0.88 7.02 -12.89
C ASP A 177 2.16 7.84 -13.14
N SER A 178 2.11 8.79 -14.08
CA SER A 178 3.24 9.67 -14.36
C SER A 178 3.69 10.57 -13.21
N PHE A 179 2.79 11.01 -12.34
CA PHE A 179 3.12 11.82 -11.16
C PHE A 179 3.70 10.96 -10.05
N GLU A 180 3.15 9.77 -9.84
CA GLU A 180 3.66 8.82 -8.85
C GLU A 180 5.10 8.42 -9.19
N VAL A 181 5.33 7.98 -10.43
CA VAL A 181 6.65 7.53 -10.90
C VAL A 181 7.71 8.65 -10.94
N ARG A 182 7.32 9.92 -11.14
CA ARG A 182 8.29 11.02 -11.41
C ARG A 182 8.37 12.10 -10.34
N LEU A 183 7.38 12.22 -9.46
CA LEU A 183 7.32 13.31 -8.48
C LEU A 183 7.19 12.80 -7.05
N TYR A 184 6.28 11.86 -6.80
CA TYR A 184 5.98 11.40 -5.44
C TYR A 184 6.74 10.14 -5.05
N ASP A 185 7.28 9.40 -6.02
CA ASP A 185 7.94 8.10 -5.82
C ASP A 185 7.03 7.06 -5.13
N THR A 186 5.71 7.28 -5.17
CA THR A 186 4.67 6.34 -4.74
C THR A 186 4.48 5.20 -5.74
N SER A 187 3.75 4.16 -5.33
CA SER A 187 3.49 2.99 -6.15
C SER A 187 2.23 3.18 -7.01
N PRO A 188 2.35 3.31 -8.34
CA PRO A 188 1.19 3.54 -9.24
C PRO A 188 0.27 2.33 -9.45
N THR A 189 0.41 1.31 -8.61
CA THR A 189 -0.41 0.10 -8.64
C THR A 189 -0.94 -0.25 -7.26
N ASN A 190 -0.75 0.64 -6.29
CA ASN A 190 -1.12 0.49 -4.89
C ASN A 190 -1.49 1.85 -4.31
N ASN A 191 -2.78 2.05 -4.09
CA ASN A 191 -3.40 3.32 -3.70
C ASN A 191 -3.09 3.79 -2.26
N ASP A 192 -2.13 3.16 -1.59
CA ASP A 192 -1.76 3.33 -0.17
C ASP A 192 -0.34 2.73 0.01
N SER A 193 0.67 3.53 -0.36
CA SER A 193 2.06 3.12 -0.59
C SER A 193 2.79 2.70 0.69
N ASP A 194 2.49 3.32 1.82
CA ASP A 194 3.07 2.99 3.12
C ASP A 194 2.16 2.11 4.00
N SER A 195 0.91 1.90 3.58
CA SER A 195 -0.06 0.99 4.20
C SER A 195 -0.52 1.43 5.60
N ASP A 196 -0.62 2.74 5.81
CA ASP A 196 -1.07 3.34 7.07
C ASP A 196 -2.61 3.48 7.17
N GLY A 197 -3.30 3.32 6.04
CA GLY A 197 -4.76 3.41 5.91
C GLY A 197 -5.26 4.72 5.29
N LEU A 198 -4.38 5.65 4.93
CA LEU A 198 -4.64 6.90 4.23
C LEU A 198 -4.03 6.86 2.83
N GLY A 199 -4.85 6.72 1.80
CA GLY A 199 -4.31 6.55 0.45
C GLY A 199 -3.58 7.78 -0.12
N ASP A 200 -2.54 7.54 -0.93
CA ASP A 200 -1.58 8.55 -1.42
C ASP A 200 -2.25 9.80 -2.00
N GLY A 201 -3.31 9.62 -2.79
CA GLY A 201 -4.05 10.72 -3.37
C GLY A 201 -4.72 11.65 -2.34
N LEU A 202 -5.15 11.13 -1.18
CA LEU A 202 -5.68 11.93 -0.07
C LEU A 202 -4.56 12.64 0.68
N GLU A 203 -3.46 11.94 0.94
CA GLU A 203 -2.27 12.49 1.58
C GLU A 203 -1.74 13.70 0.81
N ILE A 204 -1.52 13.54 -0.50
CA ILE A 204 -0.98 14.59 -1.35
C ILE A 204 -1.94 15.80 -1.44
N LYS A 205 -3.26 15.56 -1.60
CA LYS A 205 -4.22 16.61 -1.99
C LYS A 205 -4.99 17.23 -0.84
N VAL A 206 -5.16 16.52 0.27
CA VAL A 206 -6.08 16.88 1.36
C VAL A 206 -5.33 17.08 2.66
N TYR A 207 -4.60 16.07 3.12
CA TYR A 207 -3.98 16.06 4.45
C TYR A 207 -2.56 16.64 4.45
N HIS A 208 -1.90 16.62 3.29
CA HIS A 208 -0.53 17.09 3.08
C HIS A 208 0.51 16.37 3.95
N THR A 209 0.30 15.07 4.15
CA THR A 209 1.22 14.10 4.74
C THR A 209 2.21 13.55 3.70
N ASP A 210 3.22 12.79 4.14
CA ASP A 210 4.17 12.12 3.24
C ASP A 210 3.67 10.71 2.89
N PRO A 211 3.25 10.43 1.63
CA PRO A 211 2.67 9.15 1.24
C PRO A 211 3.62 7.94 1.26
N LEU A 212 4.84 8.14 1.75
CA LEU A 212 5.85 7.12 1.93
C LEU A 212 6.23 6.95 3.41
N ASP A 213 5.58 7.67 4.32
CA ASP A 213 5.84 7.67 5.76
C ASP A 213 4.55 7.57 6.56
N ALA A 214 4.29 6.38 7.10
CA ALA A 214 3.04 6.03 7.77
C ALA A 214 2.72 6.82 9.05
N ASP A 215 3.61 7.72 9.48
CA ASP A 215 3.55 8.54 10.70
C ASP A 215 4.35 9.84 10.44
N THR A 216 3.70 10.82 9.81
CA THR A 216 4.35 12.00 9.24
C THR A 216 5.00 12.90 10.30
N ASP A 217 4.45 12.97 11.52
CA ASP A 217 5.00 13.79 12.60
C ASP A 217 5.83 13.03 13.64
N GLY A 218 5.79 11.70 13.61
CA GLY A 218 6.68 10.81 14.32
C GLY A 218 6.31 10.58 15.78
N ASP A 219 5.04 10.72 16.14
CA ASP A 219 4.53 10.58 17.50
C ASP A 219 4.14 9.13 17.87
N GLY A 220 4.13 8.24 16.88
CA GLY A 220 3.77 6.83 17.02
C GLY A 220 2.30 6.51 16.72
N LEU A 221 1.53 7.47 16.19
CA LEU A 221 0.19 7.31 15.67
C LEU A 221 0.22 7.46 14.14
N ALA A 222 -0.35 6.48 13.42
CA ALA A 222 -0.33 6.53 11.96
C ALA A 222 -1.28 7.60 11.40
N ASP A 223 -0.92 8.26 10.28
CA ASP A 223 -1.69 9.38 9.73
C ASP A 223 -3.15 8.99 9.43
N GLY A 224 -3.37 7.79 8.87
CA GLY A 224 -4.71 7.23 8.66
C GLY A 224 -5.51 7.07 9.95
N ARG A 225 -4.86 6.71 11.06
CA ARG A 225 -5.50 6.61 12.37
C ARG A 225 -5.79 7.99 12.96
N GLU A 226 -4.88 8.93 12.79
CA GLU A 226 -5.05 10.31 13.24
C GLU A 226 -6.27 10.98 12.59
N VAL A 227 -6.41 10.84 11.27
CA VAL A 227 -7.59 11.30 10.52
C VAL A 227 -8.88 10.70 11.08
N ASP A 228 -8.87 9.42 11.42
CA ASP A 228 -10.03 8.70 11.97
C ASP A 228 -10.46 9.21 13.36
N ILE A 229 -9.50 9.61 14.20
CA ILE A 229 -9.80 10.08 15.58
C ILE A 229 -9.84 11.61 15.70
N GLY A 230 -9.41 12.34 14.68
CA GLY A 230 -9.47 13.80 14.61
C GLY A 230 -8.26 14.53 15.19
N THR A 231 -7.11 13.87 15.32
CA THR A 231 -5.83 14.51 15.63
C THR A 231 -5.23 15.18 14.40
N VAL A 232 -4.11 15.89 14.57
CA VAL A 232 -3.48 16.67 13.51
C VAL A 232 -2.24 15.95 13.00
N THR A 233 -2.34 15.37 11.80
CA THR A 233 -1.31 14.54 11.10
C THR A 233 0.05 15.17 10.81
N THR A 234 0.31 16.37 11.31
CA THR A 234 1.57 17.10 11.10
C THR A 234 2.06 17.73 12.40
N ARG A 235 1.50 17.30 13.52
CA ARG A 235 1.80 17.78 14.86
C ARG A 235 1.49 16.70 15.90
N ALA A 236 2.58 16.13 16.40
CA ALA A 236 2.67 15.09 17.43
C ALA A 236 1.90 15.29 18.76
N ASP A 237 1.32 16.46 19.00
CA ASP A 237 0.61 16.78 20.25
C ASP A 237 -0.50 17.76 19.87
N THR A 238 -1.75 17.26 19.85
CA THR A 238 -2.89 17.91 19.24
C THR A 238 -3.56 18.92 20.16
N ASP A 239 -3.63 18.73 21.46
CA ASP A 239 -4.24 19.69 22.37
C ASP A 239 -3.24 20.57 23.14
N ARG A 240 -1.94 20.25 23.06
CA ARG A 240 -0.81 20.99 23.62
C ARG A 240 -0.73 20.95 25.13
N ASP A 241 -1.08 19.82 25.70
CA ASP A 241 -1.01 19.56 27.12
C ASP A 241 0.39 19.07 27.57
N GLY A 242 1.22 18.64 26.62
CA GLY A 242 2.58 18.14 26.85
C GLY A 242 2.73 16.63 26.71
N LEU A 243 1.65 15.90 26.38
CA LEU A 243 1.62 14.49 26.02
C LEU A 243 1.42 14.37 24.50
N GLU A 244 2.12 13.44 23.86
CA GLU A 244 2.01 13.23 22.41
C GLU A 244 0.81 12.31 22.07
N ASP A 245 0.14 12.52 20.94
CA ASP A 245 -1.15 11.86 20.60
C ASP A 245 -0.99 10.33 20.55
N GLY A 246 0.16 9.85 20.02
CA GLY A 246 0.54 8.46 20.03
C GLY A 246 0.52 7.81 21.43
N PRO A 247 1.33 8.29 22.39
CA PRO A 247 1.26 7.87 23.80
C PRO A 247 -0.13 7.96 24.44
N GLU A 248 -0.85 9.05 24.22
CA GLU A 248 -2.21 9.24 24.73
C GLU A 248 -3.13 8.10 24.33
N VAL A 249 -3.19 7.80 23.03
CA VAL A 249 -4.08 6.78 22.49
C VAL A 249 -3.62 5.36 22.82
N ASN A 250 -2.32 5.10 22.76
CA ASN A 250 -1.77 3.73 22.82
C ASN A 250 -1.39 3.28 24.24
N THR A 251 -1.08 4.21 25.14
CA THR A 251 -0.55 3.92 26.48
C THR A 251 -1.48 4.38 27.58
N TYR A 252 -1.82 5.67 27.59
CA TYR A 252 -2.55 6.30 28.70
C TYR A 252 -4.07 6.19 28.55
N GLN A 253 -4.54 5.91 27.33
CA GLN A 253 -5.97 5.78 27.00
C GLN A 253 -6.76 7.08 27.23
N THR A 254 -6.07 8.22 27.11
CA THR A 254 -6.61 9.57 27.20
C THR A 254 -7.18 10.03 25.85
N ASN A 255 -7.76 11.22 25.83
CA ASN A 255 -8.29 11.84 24.63
C ASN A 255 -7.33 12.89 24.08
N ALA A 256 -6.57 12.52 23.04
CA ALA A 256 -5.61 13.37 22.31
C ALA A 256 -6.14 14.66 21.65
N THR A 257 -7.39 15.04 21.92
CA THR A 257 -7.98 16.29 21.47
C THR A 257 -8.48 17.16 22.64
N ALA A 258 -8.24 16.73 23.87
CA ALA A 258 -8.67 17.35 25.11
C ALA A 258 -7.54 17.27 26.15
N ALA A 259 -6.95 18.42 26.46
CA ALA A 259 -5.77 18.56 27.32
C ALA A 259 -5.94 18.09 28.79
N ASP A 260 -7.13 17.63 29.17
CA ASP A 260 -7.53 17.21 30.51
C ASP A 260 -8.70 16.23 30.30
N THR A 261 -8.42 14.93 30.42
CA THR A 261 -9.32 13.85 30.01
C THR A 261 -10.43 13.59 31.03
N ASP A 262 -10.16 13.77 32.32
CA ASP A 262 -11.11 13.50 33.40
C ASP A 262 -11.72 14.77 34.03
N ASP A 263 -11.36 15.94 33.52
CA ASP A 263 -11.87 17.27 33.87
C ASP A 263 -11.59 17.66 35.34
N ASP A 264 -10.47 17.22 35.92
CA ASP A 264 -10.08 17.52 37.31
C ASP A 264 -9.31 18.85 37.48
N GLY A 265 -8.85 19.43 36.36
CA GLY A 265 -8.12 20.70 36.32
C GLY A 265 -6.59 20.56 36.25
N LEU A 266 -6.06 19.35 36.23
CA LEU A 266 -4.70 19.00 35.85
C LEU A 266 -4.70 18.48 34.41
N ALA A 267 -3.61 18.70 33.68
CA ALA A 267 -3.54 18.30 32.28
C ALA A 267 -2.92 16.90 32.16
N ASP A 268 -3.35 16.07 31.19
CA ASP A 268 -2.90 14.66 31.10
C ASP A 268 -1.36 14.55 31.06
N GLY A 269 -0.69 15.42 30.29
CA GLY A 269 0.76 15.51 30.26
C GLY A 269 1.41 15.87 31.61
N ALA A 270 0.77 16.73 32.42
CA ALA A 270 1.24 17.08 33.76
C ALA A 270 1.01 15.95 34.75
N GLU A 271 -0.11 15.25 34.65
CA GLU A 271 -0.43 14.08 35.46
C GLU A 271 0.58 12.96 35.26
N VAL A 272 0.93 12.67 34.00
CA VAL A 272 1.97 11.69 33.67
C VAL A 272 3.35 12.10 34.24
N GLU A 273 3.67 13.40 34.28
CA GLU A 273 4.91 13.90 34.89
C GLU A 273 4.91 13.73 36.42
N LEU A 274 3.77 13.96 37.07
CA LEU A 274 3.58 13.86 38.51
C LEU A 274 3.38 12.41 39.00
N GLY A 275 3.01 11.50 38.08
CA GLY A 275 2.78 10.10 38.39
C GLY A 275 1.34 9.78 38.81
N THR A 276 0.41 10.70 38.58
CA THR A 276 -1.03 10.49 38.72
C THR A 276 -1.61 9.79 37.50
N ASN A 277 -2.89 9.41 37.55
CA ASN A 277 -3.56 8.71 36.47
C ASN A 277 -4.47 9.65 35.67
N PRO A 278 -4.15 9.97 34.39
CA PRO A 278 -4.88 10.95 33.57
C PRO A 278 -6.29 10.54 33.11
N THR A 279 -6.86 9.54 33.76
CA THR A 279 -8.24 9.08 33.53
C THR A 279 -9.02 8.94 34.83
N MET A 280 -8.43 9.39 35.94
CA MET A 280 -8.97 9.35 37.29
C MET A 280 -8.66 10.67 37.99
N ALA A 281 -9.70 11.50 38.13
CA ALA A 281 -9.63 12.80 38.77
C ALA A 281 -9.11 12.82 40.22
N ASP A 282 -8.90 11.67 40.84
CA ASP A 282 -8.47 11.46 42.22
C ASP A 282 -7.69 10.13 42.23
N THR A 283 -6.36 10.22 42.22
CA THR A 283 -5.46 9.08 42.01
C THR A 283 -5.33 8.20 43.25
N ASP A 284 -5.29 8.80 44.44
CA ASP A 284 -5.05 8.09 45.70
C ASP A 284 -6.32 7.78 46.51
N GLU A 285 -7.47 8.21 46.00
CA GLU A 285 -8.82 7.96 46.49
C GLU A 285 -9.12 8.61 47.85
N ASP A 286 -8.51 9.76 48.15
CA ASP A 286 -8.73 10.53 49.39
C ASP A 286 -9.90 11.53 49.31
N ALA A 287 -10.48 11.75 48.11
CA ALA A 287 -11.57 12.67 47.79
C ALA A 287 -11.20 14.14 47.54
N LEU A 288 -9.91 14.49 47.53
CA LEU A 288 -9.39 15.63 46.78
C LEU A 288 -9.08 15.19 45.35
N THR A 289 -9.23 16.13 44.41
CA THR A 289 -8.82 15.86 43.03
C THR A 289 -7.34 16.16 42.84
N ASP A 290 -6.64 15.44 41.95
CA ASP A 290 -5.20 15.64 41.72
C ASP A 290 -4.91 17.11 41.35
N GLY A 291 -5.80 17.71 40.55
CA GLY A 291 -5.79 19.14 40.23
C GLY A 291 -5.97 20.07 41.44
N GLU A 292 -6.86 19.75 42.39
CA GLU A 292 -7.03 20.54 43.63
C GLU A 292 -5.79 20.45 44.53
N GLU A 293 -5.25 19.25 44.70
CA GLU A 293 -4.06 18.99 45.50
C GLU A 293 -2.86 19.82 45.01
N VAL A 294 -2.57 19.72 43.71
CA VAL A 294 -1.43 20.43 43.11
C VAL A 294 -1.62 21.95 43.08
N THR A 295 -2.84 22.43 42.83
CA THR A 295 -3.06 23.87 42.56
C THR A 295 -3.53 24.68 43.77
N LEU A 296 -4.16 24.04 44.75
CA LEU A 296 -4.77 24.71 45.90
C LEU A 296 -4.14 24.33 47.24
N TYR A 297 -3.85 23.05 47.46
CA TYR A 297 -3.44 22.54 48.78
C TYR A 297 -1.94 22.25 48.93
N ASP A 298 -1.19 22.13 47.83
CA ASP A 298 0.25 21.81 47.81
C ASP A 298 0.56 20.43 48.45
N THR A 299 -0.40 19.50 48.34
CA THR A 299 -0.30 18.09 48.77
C THR A 299 0.28 17.21 47.65
N ASP A 300 0.68 15.98 47.99
CA ASP A 300 1.19 14.98 47.04
C ASP A 300 0.02 14.12 46.51
N PRO A 301 -0.41 14.29 45.24
CA PRO A 301 -1.62 13.66 44.69
C PRO A 301 -1.51 12.14 44.47
N THR A 302 -0.48 11.52 45.01
CA THR A 302 -0.28 10.07 44.99
C THR A 302 -0.31 9.47 46.39
N ARG A 303 -0.66 10.28 47.40
CA ARG A 303 -0.64 9.97 48.82
C ARG A 303 -1.81 10.66 49.53
N ALA A 304 -2.82 9.85 49.85
CA ALA A 304 -3.96 10.28 50.65
C ALA A 304 -3.61 10.97 52.00
N ASP A 305 -2.38 10.79 52.51
CA ASP A 305 -1.85 11.41 53.72
C ASP A 305 -0.45 11.95 53.37
N THR A 306 -0.37 13.23 53.02
CA THR A 306 0.83 13.87 52.47
C THR A 306 1.97 13.87 53.47
N ASP A 307 1.70 14.29 54.71
CA ASP A 307 2.73 14.48 55.73
C ASP A 307 3.02 13.22 56.58
N GLY A 308 2.15 12.22 56.52
CA GLY A 308 2.27 10.93 57.17
C GLY A 308 1.88 10.90 58.66
N ASP A 309 1.05 11.83 59.13
CA ASP A 309 0.59 11.90 60.52
C ASP A 309 -0.57 10.93 60.83
N GLY A 310 -1.25 10.44 59.79
CA GLY A 310 -2.37 9.51 59.86
C GLY A 310 -3.76 10.14 59.77
N LEU A 311 -3.89 11.40 59.34
CA LEU A 311 -5.09 11.97 58.75
C LEU A 311 -4.94 11.99 57.22
N ASP A 312 -6.06 11.78 56.53
CA ASP A 312 -6.08 11.95 55.07
C ASP A 312 -6.23 13.45 54.74
N ASP A 313 -5.63 13.93 53.64
CA ASP A 313 -5.53 15.36 53.34
C ASP A 313 -6.91 16.03 53.20
N ASP A 314 -7.91 15.32 52.65
CA ASP A 314 -9.30 15.78 52.56
C ASP A 314 -9.92 16.06 53.95
N ILE A 315 -9.65 15.20 54.94
CA ILE A 315 -10.14 15.33 56.32
C ILE A 315 -9.51 16.56 56.97
N GLU A 316 -8.22 16.76 56.74
CA GLU A 316 -7.49 17.93 57.23
C GLU A 316 -8.07 19.23 56.67
N VAL A 317 -8.29 19.27 55.35
CA VAL A 317 -8.82 20.46 54.66
C VAL A 317 -10.27 20.75 55.04
N PHE A 318 -11.15 19.75 55.02
CA PHE A 318 -12.61 19.97 55.10
C PHE A 318 -13.21 19.73 56.48
N GLU A 319 -12.64 18.85 57.29
CA GLU A 319 -13.17 18.53 58.62
C GLU A 319 -12.42 19.25 59.75
N ASN A 320 -11.08 19.19 59.75
CA ASN A 320 -10.26 19.67 60.87
C ASN A 320 -9.75 21.11 60.67
N ASN A 321 -9.58 21.56 59.42
CA ASN A 321 -8.95 22.83 59.04
C ASN A 321 -7.46 22.92 59.45
N THR A 322 -6.76 21.79 59.48
CA THR A 322 -5.31 21.69 59.68
C THR A 322 -4.55 21.92 58.36
N ASP A 323 -3.23 22.04 58.42
CA ASP A 323 -2.38 22.16 57.23
C ASP A 323 -1.93 20.76 56.79
N PRO A 324 -2.43 20.20 55.66
CA PRO A 324 -2.18 18.82 55.27
C PRO A 324 -0.72 18.51 54.89
N THR A 325 0.14 19.52 54.93
CA THR A 325 1.58 19.38 54.68
C THR A 325 2.41 19.37 55.97
N VAL A 326 1.77 19.45 57.13
CA VAL A 326 2.40 19.63 58.43
C VAL A 326 1.75 18.77 59.52
N ALA A 327 2.45 17.69 59.88
CA ALA A 327 1.96 16.66 60.83
C ALA A 327 1.63 17.13 62.26
N ASP A 328 1.84 18.40 62.57
CA ASP A 328 1.61 19.07 63.85
C ASP A 328 1.41 20.56 63.53
N THR A 329 0.18 20.93 63.19
CA THR A 329 -0.17 22.24 62.61
C THR A 329 0.16 23.39 63.55
N ASP A 330 -0.02 23.20 64.86
CA ASP A 330 0.22 24.24 65.86
C ASP A 330 1.62 24.20 66.50
N GLY A 331 2.34 23.08 66.35
CA GLY A 331 3.72 22.89 66.75
C GLY A 331 3.92 22.63 68.24
N ASP A 332 2.91 22.13 68.95
CA ASP A 332 2.99 21.87 70.40
C ASP A 332 3.63 20.52 70.77
N GLY A 333 3.78 19.64 69.78
CA GLY A 333 4.46 18.35 69.88
C GLY A 333 3.54 17.14 69.90
N LEU A 334 2.24 17.33 69.76
CA LEU A 334 1.25 16.29 69.47
C LEU A 334 0.78 16.44 68.02
N GLY A 335 0.73 15.34 67.25
CA GLY A 335 0.30 15.44 65.84
C GLY A 335 -1.20 15.57 65.70
N ASP A 336 -1.66 16.15 64.60
CA ASP A 336 -3.07 16.51 64.38
C ASP A 336 -3.98 15.26 64.45
N SER A 337 -3.53 14.13 63.90
CA SER A 337 -4.20 12.84 64.03
C SER A 337 -4.32 12.36 65.48
N ASP A 338 -3.26 12.52 66.30
CA ASP A 338 -3.28 12.11 67.70
C ASP A 338 -4.23 12.98 68.52
N GLU A 339 -4.24 14.29 68.26
CA GLU A 339 -5.15 15.23 68.90
C GLU A 339 -6.61 14.92 68.62
N THR A 340 -6.94 14.71 67.35
CA THR A 340 -8.31 14.44 66.90
C THR A 340 -8.80 13.06 67.33
N ASN A 341 -7.97 12.01 67.15
CA ASN A 341 -8.39 10.62 67.33
C ASN A 341 -8.17 10.08 68.75
N ASN A 342 -7.11 10.50 69.45
CA ASN A 342 -6.68 9.91 70.71
C ASN A 342 -6.91 10.83 71.93
N HIS A 343 -6.79 12.14 71.78
CA HIS A 343 -6.84 13.10 72.89
C HIS A 343 -8.12 13.93 72.94
N GLY A 344 -8.77 14.16 71.80
CA GLY A 344 -9.92 15.06 71.67
C GLY A 344 -9.57 16.52 71.97
N THR A 345 -8.33 16.93 71.66
CA THR A 345 -7.82 18.30 71.74
C THR A 345 -8.03 19.04 70.41
N ASP A 346 -7.70 20.33 70.36
CA ASP A 346 -7.95 21.20 69.20
C ASP A 346 -6.62 21.40 68.45
N PRO A 347 -6.45 20.81 67.24
CA PRO A 347 -5.15 20.77 66.53
C PRO A 347 -4.68 22.11 65.97
N LEU A 348 -5.36 23.19 66.31
CA LEU A 348 -5.07 24.55 65.88
C LEU A 348 -4.62 25.43 67.05
N VAL A 349 -4.42 24.86 68.24
CA VAL A 349 -4.19 25.58 69.49
C VAL A 349 -3.14 24.90 70.35
N ASP A 350 -1.93 25.48 70.37
CA ASP A 350 -0.84 25.09 71.27
C ASP A 350 -1.33 24.97 72.74
N GLU A 351 -1.54 23.72 73.19
CA GLU A 351 -2.03 23.35 74.52
C GLU A 351 -0.98 22.51 75.29
N PRO A 352 0.18 23.11 75.64
CA PRO A 352 1.36 22.40 76.15
C PRO A 352 1.18 21.81 77.57
N ASP A 353 -0.01 21.96 78.14
CA ASP A 353 -0.42 21.48 79.47
C ASP A 353 -1.21 20.17 79.42
N LEU A 354 -1.56 19.62 78.24
CA LEU A 354 -2.35 18.38 78.07
C LEU A 354 -1.54 17.10 77.73
N ASP A 355 -0.24 17.21 77.43
CA ASP A 355 0.68 16.11 77.06
C ASP A 355 1.09 15.16 78.20
N ARG A 356 0.24 14.89 79.19
CA ARG A 356 0.67 14.21 80.43
C ARG A 356 -0.10 13.00 80.93
#